data_AF-A0A820SBV9-F1
#
_entry.id   AF-A0A820SBV9-F1
#
_cell.length_a   1.000
_cell.length_b   1.000
_cell.length_c   1.000
_cell.angle_alpha   90.00
_cell.angle_beta   90.00
_cell.angle_gamma   90.00
#
_symmetry.space_group_name_H-M   'P 1'
#
loop_
_entity.id
_entity.type
_entity.pdbx_description
1 polymer ?
#
loop_
_entity_poly.entity_id
_entity_poly.type
_entity_poly.pdbx_seq_one_letter_code
_entity_poly.pdbx_strand_id
1 'polypeptide(L)'
;ENRNIEWQWFAQTLNPYYEHDESTVAMLIDDDRIIYHTIDEKRWDFGIDNSGNIMNEENINYYISRFQSMDIHLITADGSFDVQNNPGEQEGLVYPLLKTEVYVALSCLITHGNFILKLFTMFEQVTIDLIHLLYRTFRQISMFKPQTSKLSRS
;
A
#
# COMPACT_ATOMS: atom_id res chain seq x y z
N GLU A 1 23.77 -24.24 3.93
CA GLU A 1 23.03 -24.57 2.69
C GLU A 1 22.38 -23.30 2.17
N ASN A 2 22.88 -22.72 1.08
CA ASN A 2 22.20 -21.62 0.39
C ASN A 2 21.05 -22.24 -0.41
N ARG A 3 19.85 -22.27 0.16
CA ARG A 3 18.66 -22.49 -0.65
C ARG A 3 18.51 -21.25 -1.54
N ASN A 4 18.63 -21.42 -2.85
CA ASN A 4 18.24 -20.40 -3.82
C ASN A 4 16.73 -20.19 -3.65
N ILE A 5 16.34 -19.23 -2.83
CA ILE A 5 14.94 -18.80 -2.67
C ILE A 5 14.70 -17.77 -3.76
N GLU A 6 13.87 -18.12 -4.74
CA GLU A 6 13.38 -17.19 -5.74
C GLU A 6 12.08 -16.56 -5.21
N TRP A 7 12.13 -15.25 -4.93
CA TRP A 7 10.97 -14.52 -4.43
C TRP A 7 10.03 -14.16 -5.58
N GLN A 8 8.79 -14.64 -5.52
CA GLN A 8 7.73 -14.17 -6.39
C GLN A 8 7.02 -12.99 -5.72
N TRP A 9 6.94 -11.87 -6.43
CA TRP A 9 6.29 -10.67 -5.93
C TRP A 9 5.54 -9.93 -7.03
N PHE A 10 4.50 -9.22 -6.59
CA PHE A 10 3.72 -8.29 -7.39
C PHE A 10 3.74 -6.93 -6.67
N ALA A 11 3.71 -5.86 -7.43
CA ALA A 11 3.62 -4.51 -6.92
C ALA A 11 2.52 -3.75 -7.66
N GLN A 12 1.87 -2.85 -6.93
CA GLN A 12 0.88 -1.93 -7.47
C GLN A 12 1.23 -0.55 -6.95
N THR A 13 1.02 0.45 -7.80
CA THR A 13 1.11 1.87 -7.48
C THR A 13 0.31 2.63 -8.54
N LEU A 14 0.11 3.94 -8.35
CA LEU A 14 -0.39 4.80 -9.42
C LEU A 14 0.56 4.70 -10.62
N ASN A 15 0.01 4.53 -11.82
CA ASN A 15 0.80 4.36 -13.03
C ASN A 15 1.40 5.71 -13.46
N PRO A 16 2.73 5.90 -13.43
CA PRO A 16 3.37 7.16 -13.78
C PRO A 16 3.26 7.49 -15.29
N TYR A 17 2.92 6.51 -16.12
CA TYR A 17 2.76 6.66 -17.57
C TYR A 17 1.29 6.74 -18.00
N TYR A 18 0.37 6.98 -17.05
CA TYR A 18 -1.05 7.11 -17.33
C TYR A 18 -1.43 8.53 -17.74
N GLU A 19 -1.71 8.73 -19.03
CA GLU A 19 -1.94 10.07 -19.62
C GLU A 19 -3.39 10.58 -19.49
N HIS A 20 -4.31 9.81 -18.89
CA HIS A 20 -5.75 10.08 -18.98
C HIS A 20 -6.36 10.81 -17.77
N ASP A 21 -5.58 11.11 -16.72
CA ASP A 21 -6.11 11.73 -15.50
C ASP A 21 -5.11 12.69 -14.82
N GLU A 22 -5.35 14.00 -14.96
CA GLU A 22 -4.57 15.06 -14.29
C GLU A 22 -4.60 14.92 -12.75
N SER A 23 -5.68 14.35 -12.19
CA SER A 23 -5.79 14.15 -10.73
C SER A 23 -4.88 13.04 -10.22
N THR A 24 -4.65 12.00 -11.03
CA THR A 24 -3.67 10.94 -10.74
C THR A 24 -2.24 11.51 -10.78
N VAL A 25 -1.93 12.37 -11.75
CA VAL A 25 -0.62 13.05 -11.84
C VAL A 25 -0.34 13.93 -10.62
N ALA A 26 -1.36 14.65 -10.12
CA ALA A 26 -1.23 15.47 -8.92
C ALA A 26 -0.99 14.66 -7.62
N MET A 27 -1.35 13.36 -7.61
CA MET A 27 -1.16 12.47 -6.48
C MET A 27 0.19 11.75 -6.48
N LEU A 28 0.90 11.72 -7.61
CA LEU A 28 2.17 11.04 -7.76
C LEU A 28 3.30 11.76 -7.03
N ILE A 29 4.11 10.99 -6.30
CA ILE A 29 5.45 11.42 -5.93
C ILE A 29 6.34 11.17 -7.15
N ASP A 30 7.08 12.19 -7.58
CA ASP A 30 7.97 12.17 -8.76
C ASP A 30 9.21 11.28 -8.51
N ASP A 31 9.00 9.96 -8.45
CA ASP A 31 10.04 8.94 -8.33
C ASP A 31 9.57 7.60 -8.91
N ASP A 32 9.83 7.37 -10.20
CA ASP A 32 9.47 6.14 -10.92
C ASP A 32 10.66 5.15 -11.05
N ARG A 33 11.80 5.42 -10.39
CA ARG A 33 13.06 4.69 -10.63
C ARG A 33 12.94 3.18 -10.43
N ILE A 34 12.21 2.75 -9.40
CA ILE A 34 12.01 1.31 -9.13
C ILE A 34 11.21 0.69 -10.27
N ILE A 35 10.13 1.35 -10.71
CA ILE A 35 9.29 0.89 -11.83
C ILE A 35 10.15 0.81 -13.09
N TYR A 36 10.83 1.89 -13.45
CA TYR A 36 11.70 1.96 -14.63
C TYR A 36 12.73 0.83 -14.69
N HIS A 37 13.38 0.51 -13.56
CA HIS A 37 14.39 -0.54 -13.49
C HIS A 37 13.83 -1.98 -13.38
N THR A 38 12.53 -2.15 -13.17
CA THR A 38 11.90 -3.48 -12.98
C THR A 38 10.71 -3.74 -13.89
N ILE A 39 10.40 -2.82 -14.82
CA ILE A 39 9.20 -2.89 -15.66
C ILE A 39 9.15 -4.14 -16.55
N ASP A 40 10.31 -4.59 -17.05
CA ASP A 40 10.43 -5.75 -17.94
C ASP A 40 10.08 -7.09 -17.24
N GLU A 41 10.03 -7.10 -15.90
CA GLU A 41 9.81 -8.32 -15.12
C GLU A 41 8.32 -8.68 -14.96
N LYS A 42 7.38 -7.90 -15.53
CA LYS A 42 5.91 -8.08 -15.42
C LYS A 42 5.40 -8.19 -13.97
N ARG A 43 6.09 -7.53 -13.05
CA ARG A 43 5.76 -7.56 -11.61
C ARG A 43 4.79 -6.45 -11.20
N TRP A 44 4.62 -5.44 -12.04
CA TRP A 44 3.73 -4.30 -11.81
C TRP A 44 2.33 -4.58 -12.35
N ASP A 45 1.32 -4.33 -11.51
CA ASP A 45 -0.09 -4.43 -11.85
C ASP A 45 -0.77 -3.08 -11.61
N PHE A 46 -1.23 -2.45 -12.68
CA PHE A 46 -1.85 -1.13 -12.65
C PHE A 46 -3.39 -1.19 -12.66
N GLY A 47 -3.96 -2.37 -12.39
CA GLY A 47 -5.41 -2.53 -12.28
C GLY A 47 -6.11 -2.64 -13.64
N ILE A 48 -7.43 -2.73 -13.60
CA ILE A 48 -8.26 -2.99 -14.78
C ILE A 48 -8.34 -1.76 -15.71
N ASP A 49 -8.21 -0.56 -15.15
CA ASP A 49 -8.24 0.71 -15.87
C ASP A 49 -6.83 1.26 -16.21
N ASN A 50 -5.77 0.53 -15.83
CA ASN A 50 -4.37 0.90 -16.00
C ASN A 50 -3.95 2.20 -15.27
N SER A 51 -4.80 2.79 -14.42
CA SER A 51 -4.47 3.98 -13.61
C SER A 51 -3.61 3.63 -12.40
N GLY A 52 -3.72 2.41 -11.90
CA GLY A 52 -3.14 1.99 -10.65
C GLY A 52 -3.80 2.62 -9.42
N ASN A 53 -4.95 3.29 -9.55
CA ASN A 53 -5.63 3.88 -8.39
C ASN A 53 -6.33 2.79 -7.57
N ILE A 54 -5.74 2.39 -6.45
CA ILE A 54 -6.29 1.37 -5.56
C ILE A 54 -7.58 1.80 -4.88
N MET A 55 -7.91 3.10 -4.82
CA MET A 55 -9.17 3.59 -4.25
C MET A 55 -10.34 3.50 -5.24
N ASN A 56 -10.10 3.20 -6.52
CA ASN A 56 -11.16 2.91 -7.47
C ASN A 56 -11.80 1.54 -7.15
N GLU A 57 -13.13 1.51 -6.97
CA GLU A 57 -13.89 0.29 -6.66
C GLU A 57 -13.65 -0.84 -7.67
N GLU A 58 -13.55 -0.51 -8.97
CA GLU A 58 -13.27 -1.51 -10.00
C GLU A 58 -11.90 -2.15 -9.83
N ASN A 59 -10.89 -1.33 -9.46
CA ASN A 59 -9.54 -1.81 -9.16
C ASN A 59 -9.49 -2.63 -7.87
N ILE A 60 -10.21 -2.23 -6.82
CA ILE A 60 -10.32 -3.02 -5.57
C ILE A 60 -10.84 -4.43 -5.89
N ASN A 61 -11.95 -4.51 -6.60
CA ASN A 61 -12.57 -5.78 -6.97
C ASN A 61 -11.65 -6.62 -7.86
N TYR A 62 -10.97 -5.98 -8.83
CA TYR A 62 -9.96 -6.62 -9.66
C TYR A 62 -8.84 -7.24 -8.83
N TYR A 63 -8.19 -6.47 -7.94
CA TYR A 63 -7.08 -6.97 -7.13
C TYR A 63 -7.51 -8.12 -6.21
N ILE A 64 -8.66 -7.99 -5.53
CA ILE A 64 -9.19 -9.08 -4.71
C ILE A 64 -9.44 -10.31 -5.58
N SER A 65 -10.10 -10.17 -6.73
CA SER A 65 -10.40 -11.30 -7.61
C SER A 65 -9.15 -12.03 -8.10
N ARG A 66 -8.09 -11.27 -8.39
CA ARG A 66 -6.81 -11.78 -8.89
C ARG A 66 -5.99 -12.46 -7.81
N PHE A 67 -5.93 -11.87 -6.62
CA PHE A 67 -4.96 -12.24 -5.59
C PHE A 67 -5.52 -13.10 -4.46
N GLN A 68 -6.83 -13.09 -4.22
CA GLN A 68 -7.45 -13.85 -3.11
C GLN A 68 -7.22 -15.37 -3.17
N SER A 69 -7.02 -15.93 -4.37
CA SER A 69 -6.78 -17.36 -4.57
C SER A 69 -5.29 -17.73 -4.57
N MET A 70 -4.40 -16.75 -4.37
CA MET A 70 -2.96 -16.96 -4.29
C MET A 70 -2.51 -17.07 -2.83
N ASP A 71 -1.46 -17.84 -2.59
CA ASP A 71 -0.85 -17.95 -1.26
C ASP A 71 0.08 -16.76 -1.00
N ILE A 72 -0.50 -15.60 -0.69
CA ILE A 72 0.26 -14.38 -0.39
C ILE A 72 0.67 -14.38 1.08
N HIS A 73 1.96 -14.60 1.32
CA HIS A 73 2.54 -14.74 2.65
C HIS A 73 2.89 -13.41 3.33
N LEU A 74 3.11 -12.37 2.53
CA LEU A 74 3.50 -11.04 2.97
C LEU A 74 2.85 -9.99 2.07
N ILE A 75 2.17 -9.02 2.68
CA ILE A 75 1.73 -7.80 2.01
C ILE A 75 2.40 -6.61 2.69
N THR A 76 2.83 -5.64 1.90
CA THR A 76 3.37 -4.36 2.38
C THR A 76 2.57 -3.22 1.77
N ALA A 77 2.22 -2.23 2.57
CA ALA A 77 1.48 -1.03 2.14
C ALA A 77 2.24 0.24 2.58
N ASP A 78 2.59 1.07 1.59
CA ASP A 78 3.38 2.32 1.73
C ASP A 78 2.74 3.44 0.87
N GLY A 79 1.43 3.35 0.61
CA GLY A 79 0.70 4.37 -0.11
C GLY A 79 0.78 5.72 0.60
N SER A 80 0.99 6.79 -0.18
CA SER A 80 1.01 8.15 0.32
C SER A 80 0.61 9.12 -0.77
N PHE A 81 0.04 10.24 -0.36
CA PHE A 81 -0.16 11.42 -1.22
C PHE A 81 0.85 12.51 -0.85
N ASP A 82 1.05 13.48 -1.74
CA ASP A 82 1.81 14.68 -1.41
C ASP A 82 0.97 15.62 -0.52
N VAL A 83 1.20 15.51 0.79
CA VAL A 83 0.55 16.33 1.82
C VAL A 83 1.52 17.34 2.44
N GLN A 84 2.60 17.70 1.74
CA GLN A 84 3.65 18.59 2.26
C GLN A 84 3.12 19.95 2.73
N ASN A 85 2.03 20.42 2.14
CA ASN A 85 1.45 21.72 2.47
C ASN A 85 0.55 21.70 3.72
N ASN A 86 0.07 20.52 4.16
CA ASN A 86 -0.87 20.37 5.28
C ASN A 86 -0.50 19.19 6.21
N PRO A 87 0.66 19.20 6.87
CA PRO A 87 1.13 18.07 7.68
C PRO A 87 0.20 17.74 8.87
N GLY A 88 -0.49 18.74 9.43
CA GLY A 88 -1.42 18.54 10.55
C GLY A 88 -2.70 17.78 10.16
N GLU A 89 -3.06 17.78 8.88
CA GLU A 89 -4.26 17.08 8.36
C GLU A 89 -3.90 15.78 7.64
N GLN A 90 -2.61 15.41 7.61
CA GLN A 90 -2.09 14.26 6.90
C GLN A 90 -2.83 12.96 7.26
N GLU A 91 -3.13 12.75 8.53
CA GLU A 91 -3.82 11.55 8.99
C GLU A 91 -5.20 11.38 8.35
N GLY A 92 -6.02 12.43 8.39
CA GLY A 92 -7.35 12.43 7.80
C GLY A 92 -7.32 12.33 6.26
N LEU A 93 -6.38 13.03 5.62
CA LEU A 93 -6.26 13.03 4.15
C LEU A 93 -5.78 11.68 3.60
N VAL A 94 -4.89 10.99 4.32
CA VAL A 94 -4.38 9.67 3.89
C VAL A 94 -5.32 8.54 4.31
N TYR A 95 -6.16 8.72 5.33
CA TYR A 95 -7.01 7.67 5.87
C TYR A 95 -7.84 6.89 4.83
N PRO A 96 -8.47 7.51 3.80
CA PRO A 96 -9.17 6.75 2.76
C PRO A 96 -8.28 5.76 2.01
N LEU A 97 -7.04 6.15 1.68
CA LEU A 97 -6.06 5.28 1.05
C LEU A 97 -5.66 4.16 2.01
N LEU A 98 -5.28 4.52 3.25
CA LEU A 98 -4.87 3.56 4.28
C LEU A 98 -5.94 2.49 4.53
N LYS A 99 -7.20 2.92 4.67
CA LYS A 99 -8.35 2.02 4.84
C LYS A 99 -8.49 1.06 3.66
N THR A 100 -8.29 1.55 2.44
CA THR A 100 -8.40 0.75 1.22
C THR A 100 -7.26 -0.27 1.12
N GLU A 101 -6.02 0.14 1.41
CA GLU A 101 -4.86 -0.75 1.48
C GLU A 101 -5.08 -1.86 2.52
N VAL A 102 -5.58 -1.53 3.71
CA VAL A 102 -5.92 -2.53 4.74
C VAL A 102 -7.00 -3.48 4.24
N TYR A 103 -8.06 -2.97 3.60
CA TYR A 103 -9.15 -3.79 3.10
C TYR A 103 -8.69 -4.80 2.04
N VAL A 104 -7.93 -4.33 1.05
CA VAL A 104 -7.36 -5.21 0.00
C VAL A 104 -6.37 -6.20 0.61
N ALA A 105 -5.50 -5.75 1.52
CA ALA A 105 -4.53 -6.62 2.19
C ALA A 105 -5.22 -7.75 2.95
N LEU A 106 -6.20 -7.45 3.80
CA LEU A 106 -6.93 -8.46 4.56
C LEU A 106 -7.74 -9.43 3.68
N SER A 107 -8.17 -8.97 2.50
CA SER A 107 -8.91 -9.81 1.54
C SER A 107 -8.00 -10.76 0.75
N CYS A 108 -6.72 -10.43 0.59
CA CYS A 108 -5.78 -11.20 -0.23
C CYS A 108 -4.72 -11.96 0.57
N LEU A 109 -4.50 -11.61 1.85
CA LEU A 109 -3.48 -12.24 2.67
C LEU A 109 -3.91 -13.65 3.09
N ILE A 110 -3.00 -14.61 2.96
CA ILE A 110 -3.24 -15.97 3.43
C ILE A 110 -3.45 -16.00 4.95
N THR A 111 -4.17 -17.00 5.45
CA THR A 111 -4.22 -17.28 6.90
C THR A 111 -2.81 -17.49 7.43
N HIS A 112 -2.48 -16.83 8.56
CA HIS A 112 -1.14 -16.78 9.15
C HIS A 112 -0.07 -16.02 8.36
N GLY A 113 -0.45 -15.30 7.29
CA GLY A 113 0.41 -14.34 6.59
C GLY A 113 0.77 -13.12 7.44
N ASN A 114 1.72 -12.32 6.96
CA ASN A 114 2.20 -11.11 7.61
C ASN A 114 1.81 -9.87 6.82
N PHE A 115 1.56 -8.77 7.52
CA PHE A 115 1.22 -7.49 6.92
C PHE A 115 2.08 -6.38 7.52
N ILE A 116 2.71 -5.59 6.66
CA ILE A 116 3.48 -4.41 7.05
C ILE A 116 2.75 -3.19 6.50
N LEU A 117 2.29 -2.34 7.40
CA LEU A 117 1.55 -1.13 7.08
C LEU A 117 2.36 0.09 7.52
N LYS A 118 2.61 1.01 6.60
CA LYS A 118 3.10 2.33 6.97
C LYS A 118 1.98 3.15 7.58
N LEU A 119 2.28 3.76 8.70
CA LEU A 119 1.41 4.73 9.37
C LEU A 119 2.18 6.05 9.52
N PHE A 120 1.43 7.15 9.56
CA PHE A 120 1.95 8.48 9.90
C PHE A 120 1.73 8.71 11.40
N THR A 121 0.92 9.71 11.77
CA THR A 121 0.39 9.89 13.11
C THR A 121 -0.75 8.93 13.40
N MET A 122 -1.11 8.82 14.68
CA MET A 122 -2.20 7.97 15.18
C MET A 122 -2.99 8.72 16.25
N PHE A 123 -3.29 9.99 15.97
CA PHE A 123 -4.00 10.88 16.89
C PHE A 123 -5.51 10.89 16.63
N GLU A 124 -5.93 10.57 15.41
CA GLU A 124 -7.33 10.57 15.01
C GLU A 124 -8.01 9.26 15.37
N GLN A 125 -9.28 9.37 15.78
CA GLN A 125 -10.09 8.21 16.20
C GLN A 125 -10.18 7.15 15.10
N VAL A 126 -10.26 7.57 13.84
CA VAL A 126 -10.36 6.67 12.68
C VAL A 126 -9.15 5.75 12.55
N THR A 127 -7.94 6.25 12.85
CA THR A 127 -6.71 5.46 12.81
C THR A 127 -6.64 4.50 14.00
N ILE A 128 -7.08 4.95 15.18
CA ILE A 128 -7.16 4.11 16.38
C ILE A 128 -8.11 2.93 16.15
N ASP A 129 -9.28 3.17 15.57
CA ASP A 129 -10.26 2.14 15.25
C ASP A 129 -9.70 1.11 14.24
N LEU A 130 -8.97 1.60 13.24
CA LEU A 130 -8.31 0.73 12.25
C LEU A 130 -7.21 -0.14 12.89
N ILE A 131 -6.39 0.43 13.78
CA ILE A 131 -5.37 -0.33 14.53
C ILE A 131 -6.04 -1.36 15.43
N HIS A 132 -7.16 -1.01 16.07
CA HIS A 132 -7.90 -1.95 16.90
C HIS A 132 -8.48 -3.10 16.07
N LEU A 133 -8.99 -2.85 14.86
CA LEU A 133 -9.38 -3.89 13.91
C LEU A 133 -8.20 -4.83 13.61
N LEU A 134 -7.03 -4.28 13.25
CA LEU A 134 -5.83 -5.07 12.98
C LEU A 134 -5.42 -5.91 14.20
N TYR A 135 -5.48 -5.34 15.40
CA TYR A 135 -5.15 -6.04 16.65
C TYR A 135 -6.05 -7.25 16.90
N ARG A 136 -7.31 -7.18 16.46
CA ARG A 136 -8.27 -8.28 16.56
C ARG A 136 -8.08 -9.34 15.48
N THR A 137 -7.49 -8.97 14.35
CA THR A 137 -7.29 -9.85 13.19
C THR A 137 -5.96 -10.61 13.25
N PHE A 138 -4.90 -9.98 13.76
CA PHE A 138 -3.56 -10.58 13.81
C PHE A 138 -3.22 -11.11 15.21
N ARG A 139 -2.45 -12.20 15.26
CA ARG A 139 -1.98 -12.80 16.52
C ARG A 139 -1.02 -11.89 17.29
N GLN A 140 -0.23 -11.11 16.58
CA GLN A 140 0.77 -10.20 17.14
C GLN A 140 0.86 -8.95 16.27
N ILE A 141 0.93 -7.80 16.93
CA ILE A 141 1.23 -6.52 16.30
C ILE A 141 2.50 -5.96 16.93
N SER A 142 3.32 -5.32 16.11
CA SER A 142 4.50 -4.59 16.56
C SER A 142 4.57 -3.27 15.81
N MET A 143 4.86 -2.20 16.53
CA MET A 143 4.99 -0.86 15.99
C MET A 143 6.46 -0.49 16.01
N PHE A 144 6.99 -0.09 14.87
CA PHE A 144 8.41 0.16 14.72
C PHE A 144 8.64 1.41 13.88
N LYS A 145 9.40 2.37 14.42
CA LYS A 145 9.91 3.52 13.67
C LYS A 145 11.35 3.20 13.25
N PRO A 146 11.61 2.85 11.96
CA PRO A 146 12.96 2.50 11.52
C PRO A 146 13.90 3.71 11.59
N GLN A 147 15.18 3.47 11.87
CA GLN A 147 16.21 4.52 11.90
C GLN A 147 16.38 5.24 10.54
N THR A 148 15.97 4.59 9.45
CA THR A 148 15.95 5.15 8.10
C THR A 148 14.76 6.07 7.84
N SER A 149 13.77 6.14 8.75
CA SER A 149 12.72 7.16 8.68
C SER A 149 13.31 8.53 9.02
N LYS A 150 12.95 9.57 8.26
CA LYS A 150 13.42 10.94 8.53
C LYS A 150 13.06 11.32 9.97
N LEU A 151 14.07 11.68 10.77
CA LEU A 151 13.96 12.00 12.20
C LEU A 151 12.95 13.12 12.53
N SER A 152 12.57 13.95 11.54
CA SER A 152 11.74 15.14 11.72
C SER A 152 10.26 14.98 11.32
N ARG A 153 9.77 13.76 11.05
CA ARG A 153 8.33 13.53 10.77
C ARG A 153 7.79 12.50 11.76
N SER A 154 7.12 13.01 12.78
CA SER A 154 6.16 12.29 13.62
C SER A 154 4.89 13.10 13.61
#